data_AF-A0A8J3A890-F1
#
_entry.id   AF-A0A8J3A890-F1
#
_cell.length_a   1.000
_cell.length_b   1.000
_cell.length_c   1.000
_cell.angle_alpha   90.00
_cell.angle_beta   90.00
_cell.angle_gamma   90.00
#
_symmetry.space_group_name_H-M   'P 1'
#
loop_
_entity.id
_entity.type
_entity.pdbx_description
1 polymer ?
#
loop_
_entity_poly.entity_id
_entity_poly.type
_entity_poly.pdbx_seq_one_letter_code
_entity_poly.pdbx_strand_id
1 'polypeptide(L)'
;MHDFRDRHGLADMTTLVDDDGSAWSALGVRVQPAWLFVSPDGELDRVLGELSAEQIDRRLAVLAAAAGGDGDGTDGAAGGAGGDG
;
A
#
# COMPACT_ATOMS: atom_id res chain seq x y z
N MET A 1 -1.19 0.59 -25.03
CA MET A 1 -1.52 0.71 -23.60
C MET A 1 -2.87 1.37 -23.36
N HIS A 2 -3.17 2.52 -23.98
CA HIS A 2 -4.47 3.21 -23.85
C HIS A 2 -5.68 2.30 -24.14
N ASP A 3 -5.73 1.67 -25.32
CA ASP A 3 -6.84 0.76 -25.67
C ASP A 3 -7.02 -0.43 -24.73
N PHE A 4 -5.97 -0.87 -24.05
CA PHE A 4 -6.06 -1.95 -23.05
C PHE A 4 -6.72 -1.43 -21.78
N ARG A 5 -6.34 -0.23 -21.32
CA ARG A 5 -6.94 0.42 -20.15
C ARG A 5 -8.42 0.68 -20.36
N ASP A 6 -8.79 1.20 -21.52
CA ASP A 6 -10.18 1.53 -21.84
C ASP A 6 -11.05 0.28 -21.88
N ARG A 7 -10.54 -0.82 -22.46
CA ARG A 7 -11.26 -2.10 -22.53
C ARG A 7 -11.43 -2.80 -21.18
N HIS A 8 -10.50 -2.60 -20.25
CA HIS A 8 -10.49 -3.28 -18.95
C HIS A 8 -10.89 -2.38 -17.78
N GLY A 9 -11.38 -1.16 -18.04
CA GLY A 9 -11.80 -0.22 -16.99
C GLY A 9 -10.65 0.29 -16.12
N LEU A 10 -9.42 0.31 -16.64
CA LEU A 10 -8.22 0.76 -15.95
C LEU A 10 -7.86 2.22 -16.33
N ALA A 11 -8.85 2.99 -16.79
CA ALA A 11 -8.64 4.36 -17.24
C ALA A 11 -8.16 5.25 -16.08
N ASP A 12 -8.67 5.01 -14.87
CA ASP A 12 -8.29 5.76 -13.67
C ASP A 12 -6.99 5.28 -13.01
N MET A 13 -6.44 4.15 -13.46
CA MET A 13 -5.15 3.67 -12.97
C MET A 13 -4.03 4.46 -13.64
N THR A 14 -3.09 4.95 -12.82
CA THR A 14 -1.84 5.52 -13.32
C THR A 14 -1.01 4.40 -13.94
N THR A 15 -0.57 4.62 -15.16
CA THR A 15 0.22 3.65 -15.90
C THR A 15 1.50 4.28 -16.40
N LEU A 16 2.62 3.59 -16.23
CA LEU A 16 3.94 3.99 -16.70
C LEU A 16 4.40 3.03 -17.80
N VAL A 17 4.91 3.58 -18.91
CA VAL A 17 5.59 2.79 -19.94
C VAL A 17 7.08 2.78 -19.57
N ASP A 18 7.61 1.60 -19.26
CA ASP A 18 9.01 1.38 -18.86
C ASP A 18 9.77 0.65 -19.97
N ASP A 19 9.92 1.28 -21.13
CA ASP A 19 10.52 0.66 -22.33
C ASP A 19 12.00 0.30 -22.15
N ASP A 20 12.73 1.03 -21.30
CA ASP A 20 14.14 0.80 -20.99
C ASP A 20 14.36 -0.12 -19.77
N GLY A 21 13.29 -0.51 -19.08
CA GLY A 21 13.32 -1.38 -17.91
C GLY A 21 13.97 -0.74 -16.66
N SER A 22 14.18 0.57 -16.64
CA SER A 22 14.84 1.26 -15.54
C SER A 22 14.01 1.23 -14.26
N ALA A 23 12.69 1.43 -14.37
CA ALA A 23 11.79 1.36 -13.21
C ALA A 23 11.72 -0.07 -12.67
N TRP A 24 11.58 -1.08 -13.53
CA TRP A 24 11.58 -2.47 -13.11
C TRP A 24 12.89 -2.89 -12.43
N SER A 25 14.02 -2.45 -12.98
CA SER A 25 15.35 -2.75 -12.43
C SER A 25 15.55 -2.11 -11.07
N ALA A 26 15.18 -0.84 -10.91
CA ALA A 26 15.25 -0.12 -9.63
C ALA A 26 14.36 -0.77 -8.57
N LEU A 27 13.19 -1.24 -8.98
CA LEU A 27 12.25 -1.98 -8.15
C LEU A 27 12.57 -3.47 -8.09
N GLY A 28 13.74 -3.92 -8.56
CA GLY A 28 14.20 -5.31 -8.57
C GLY A 28 13.16 -6.35 -9.03
N VAL A 29 12.32 -5.98 -10.00
CA VAL A 29 11.37 -6.87 -10.66
C VAL A 29 12.09 -7.51 -11.85
N ARG A 30 12.17 -8.84 -11.84
CA ARG A 30 12.88 -9.61 -12.88
C ARG A 30 11.96 -10.48 -13.72
N VAL A 31 10.75 -10.73 -13.24
CA VAL A 31 9.74 -11.57 -13.89
C VAL A 31 8.37 -10.93 -13.69
N GLN A 32 7.49 -11.13 -14.68
CA GLN A 32 6.09 -10.72 -14.61
C GLN A 32 5.18 -11.97 -14.60
N PRO A 33 3.99 -11.91 -13.98
CA PRO A 33 3.46 -10.78 -13.22
C PRO A 33 4.25 -10.53 -11.93
N ALA A 34 4.20 -9.30 -11.41
CA ALA A 34 4.79 -8.92 -10.14
C ALA A 34 3.92 -7.88 -9.44
N TRP A 35 3.88 -7.93 -8.12
CA TRP A 35 3.09 -7.06 -7.26
C TRP A 35 4.01 -6.38 -6.26
N LEU A 36 3.85 -5.06 -6.11
CA LEU A 36 4.56 -4.26 -5.13
C LEU A 36 3.54 -3.52 -4.28
N PHE A 37 3.67 -3.67 -2.97
CA PHE A 37 2.86 -3.04 -1.95
C PHE A 37 3.74 -2.05 -1.21
N VAL A 38 3.37 -0.77 -1.26
CA VAL A 38 4.18 0.33 -0.69
C VAL A 38 3.46 0.86 0.53
N SER A 39 4.15 0.89 1.67
CA SER A 39 3.63 1.48 2.89
C SER A 39 3.81 3.00 2.91
N PRO A 40 3.11 3.74 3.80
CA PRO A 40 3.25 5.19 3.91
C PRO A 40 4.66 5.67 4.24
N ASP A 41 5.43 4.86 4.98
CA ASP A 41 6.84 5.06 5.34
C ASP A 41 7.81 4.68 4.21
N GLY A 42 7.31 4.15 3.09
CA GLY A 42 8.10 3.85 1.90
C GLY A 42 8.70 2.44 1.88
N GLU A 43 8.35 1.58 2.83
CA GLU A 43 8.73 0.17 2.82
C GLU A 43 7.99 -0.59 1.71
N LEU A 44 8.68 -1.58 1.13
CA LEU A 44 8.20 -2.34 -0.02
C LEU A 44 8.02 -3.82 0.33
N ASP A 45 6.78 -4.33 0.26
CA ASP A 45 6.51 -5.77 0.14
C ASP A 45 6.38 -6.14 -1.34
N ARG A 46 7.23 -7.07 -1.80
CA ARG A 46 7.31 -7.50 -3.20
C ARG A 46 6.96 -8.96 -3.33
N VAL A 47 6.05 -9.23 -4.27
CA VAL A 47 5.72 -10.60 -4.67
C VAL A 47 5.96 -10.77 -6.16
N LEU A 48 6.79 -11.75 -6.50
CA LEU A 48 7.05 -12.15 -7.88
C LEU A 48 6.11 -13.30 -8.25
N GLY A 49 5.48 -13.20 -9.41
CA GLY A 49 4.48 -14.16 -9.88
C GLY A 49 3.05 -13.71 -9.59
N GLU A 50 2.14 -14.66 -9.72
CA GLU A 50 0.70 -14.43 -9.56
C GLU A 50 0.32 -14.21 -8.09
N LEU A 51 -0.74 -13.43 -7.88
CA LEU A 51 -1.37 -13.24 -6.58
C LEU A 51 -2.87 -13.46 -6.72
N SER A 52 -3.49 -14.17 -5.79
CA SER A 52 -4.94 -14.27 -5.72
C SER A 52 -5.55 -12.99 -5.16
N ALA A 53 -6.83 -12.73 -5.47
CA ALA A 53 -7.56 -11.59 -4.92
C ALA A 53 -7.52 -11.56 -3.39
N GLU A 54 -7.73 -12.70 -2.73
CA GLU A 54 -7.67 -12.81 -1.27
C GLU A 54 -6.28 -12.43 -0.71
N GLN A 55 -5.21 -12.78 -1.42
CA GLN A 55 -3.85 -12.41 -1.04
C GLN A 55 -3.57 -10.91 -1.23
N ILE A 56 -4.24 -10.26 -2.20
CA ILE A 56 -4.18 -8.82 -2.43
C ILE A 56 -4.92 -8.13 -1.28
N ASP A 57 -6.17 -8.52 -1.02
CA ASP A 57 -7.03 -7.93 0.01
C ASP A 57 -6.37 -7.98 1.39
N ARG A 58 -5.75 -9.10 1.73
CA ARG A 58 -5.03 -9.27 3.00
C ARG A 58 -3.88 -8.28 3.15
N ARG A 59 -3.12 -8.01 2.08
CA ARG A 59 -2.01 -7.05 2.10
C ARG A 59 -2.51 -5.61 2.17
N LEU A 60 -3.57 -5.30 1.44
CA LEU A 60 -4.21 -3.98 1.51
C LEU A 60 -4.74 -3.68 2.92
N ALA A 61 -5.33 -4.67 3.60
CA ALA A 61 -5.78 -4.51 4.98
C ALA A 61 -4.63 -4.18 5.94
N VAL A 62 -3.46 -4.80 5.76
CA VAL A 62 -2.25 -4.50 6.56
C VAL A 62 -1.77 -3.08 6.29
N LEU A 63 -1.70 -2.65 5.02
CA LEU A 63 -1.29 -1.29 4.68
C LEU A 63 -2.25 -0.22 5.22
N ALA A 64 -3.56 -0.47 5.14
CA ALA A 64 -4.57 0.44 5.65
C ALA A 64 -4.51 0.57 7.18
N ALA A 65 -4.26 -0.54 7.88
CA ALA A 65 -4.08 -0.52 9.33
C ALA A 65 -2.82 0.26 9.74
N ALA A 66 -1.71 0.10 8.99
CA ALA A 66 -0.48 0.85 9.24
C ALA A 66 -0.66 2.36 9.01
N ALA A 67 -1.40 2.76 7.96
CA ALA A 67 -1.68 4.17 7.66
C ALA A 67 -2.62 4.86 8.67
N GLY A 68 -3.40 4.09 9.42
CA GLY A 68 -4.32 4.61 10.45
C GLY A 68 -3.71 4.72 11.86
N GLY A 69 -2.45 4.32 12.05
CA GLY A 69 -1.79 4.25 13.36
C GLY A 69 -1.25 5.58 13.91
N ASP A 70 -1.14 6.61 13.08
CA ASP A 70 -0.50 7.89 13.45
C ASP A 70 -1.46 8.94 14.06
N GLY A 71 -2.62 8.52 14.59
CA GLY A 71 -3.76 9.42 14.84
C GLY A 71 -4.51 9.35 16.19
N ASP A 72 -4.06 8.60 17.21
CA ASP A 72 -4.67 8.70 18.55
C ASP A 72 -3.66 9.23 19.58
N GLY A 73 -3.46 10.54 19.54
CA GLY A 73 -2.99 11.31 20.68
C GLY A 73 -4.20 11.73 21.52
N THR A 74 -4.72 10.83 22.36
CA THR A 74 -5.55 11.25 23.49
C THR A 74 -4.64 11.75 24.62
N ASP A 75 -4.15 12.99 24.44
CA ASP A 75 -3.73 13.82 25.57
C ASP A 75 -4.98 14.13 26.41
N GLY A 76 -5.05 13.48 27.57
CA GLY A 76 -6.05 13.68 28.59
C GLY A 76 -5.50 13.35 29.96
N ALA A 77 -4.28 13.80 30.26
CA ALA A 77 -3.74 13.75 31.62
C ALA A 77 -3.90 15.12 32.30
N ALA A 78 -4.86 15.24 33.23
CA ALA A 78 -4.65 15.79 34.59
C ALA A 78 -5.94 16.23 35.30
N GLY A 79 -6.11 15.78 36.55
CA GLY A 79 -6.50 16.70 37.64
C GLY A 79 -7.68 16.29 38.53
N GLY A 80 -7.39 16.03 39.82
CA GLY A 80 -8.34 16.12 40.94
C GLY A 80 -8.65 14.78 41.62
N ALA A 81 -7.78 14.22 42.46
CA ALA A 81 -7.59 14.59 43.87
C ALA A 81 -8.87 14.47 44.75
N GLY A 82 -8.93 13.39 45.53
CA GLY A 82 -9.24 13.42 46.97
C GLY A 82 -10.71 13.46 47.41
N GLY A 83 -11.00 12.69 48.47
CA GLY A 83 -12.07 13.02 49.41
C GLY A 83 -12.91 11.84 49.90
N ASP A 84 -12.51 11.25 51.03
CA ASP A 84 -13.34 10.49 51.96
C ASP A 84 -14.73 11.11 52.20
N GLY A 85 -15.72 10.23 52.45
CA GLY A 85 -17.05 10.58 52.94
C GLY A 85 -18.03 9.42 52.88
#